data_AF-A0A819XI87-F1
#
_entry.id   AF-A0A819XI87-F1
#
_cell.length_a   1.000
_cell.length_b   1.000
_cell.length_c   1.000
_cell.angle_alpha   90.00
_cell.angle_beta   90.00
_cell.angle_gamma   90.00
#
_symmetry.space_group_name_H-M   'P 1'
#
loop_
_entity.id
_entity.type
_entity.pdbx_description
1 polymer ?
#
loop_
_entity_poly.entity_id
_entity_poly.type
_entity_poly.pdbx_seq_one_letter_code
_entity_poly.pdbx_strand_id
1 'polypeptide(L)'
;MLSNIQYWEQFILYFFIFLKPVSNQGLACYKCMTTNAEDDGCRDPFSSLINPVQVNCQATSVGKNGTFPARFCVKISGRILGIDDGGNNSFLNTIIYYRTCVVDNIMESTKSLESSGNFRLKNFPDMSGSIRLQGVMSLCAFDGCNSAQTHISSLLIILTGMMFTIFVHHYY
;
A
#
# COMPACT_ATOMS: atom_id res chain seq x y z
N MET A 1 -20.62 4.90 -47.50
CA MET A 1 -20.35 6.18 -46.81
C MET A 1 -21.00 6.27 -45.42
N LEU A 2 -22.16 5.63 -45.19
CA LEU A 2 -22.80 5.54 -43.87
C LEU A 2 -22.09 4.61 -42.86
N SER A 3 -21.30 3.63 -43.32
CA SER A 3 -20.57 2.70 -42.44
C SER A 3 -19.50 3.37 -41.59
N ASN A 4 -18.83 4.40 -42.10
CA ASN A 4 -17.79 5.12 -41.35
C ASN A 4 -18.36 5.89 -40.15
N ILE A 5 -19.57 6.44 -40.25
CA ILE A 5 -20.19 7.21 -39.15
C ILE A 5 -20.48 6.31 -37.95
N GLN A 6 -20.90 5.06 -38.21
CA GLN A 6 -21.28 4.10 -37.16
C GLN A 6 -20.07 3.59 -36.35
N TYR A 7 -18.89 3.46 -36.96
CA TYR A 7 -17.67 3.10 -36.24
C TYR A 7 -17.15 4.24 -35.35
N TRP A 8 -17.33 5.50 -35.77
CA TRP A 8 -16.92 6.66 -34.97
C TRP A 8 -17.78 6.84 -33.73
N GLU A 9 -19.08 6.59 -33.80
CA GLU A 9 -19.95 6.64 -32.61
C GLU A 9 -19.59 5.55 -31.59
N GLN A 10 -19.32 4.33 -32.05
CA GLN A 10 -18.83 3.25 -31.18
C GLN A 10 -17.48 3.62 -30.55
N PHE A 11 -16.56 4.20 -31.32
CA PHE A 11 -15.25 4.60 -30.82
C PHE A 11 -15.35 5.68 -29.75
N ILE A 12 -16.23 6.67 -29.93
CA ILE A 12 -16.49 7.73 -28.94
C ILE A 12 -17.09 7.14 -27.67
N LEU A 13 -18.05 6.22 -27.79
CA LEU A 13 -18.64 5.51 -26.64
C LEU A 13 -17.59 4.70 -25.87
N TYR A 14 -16.72 3.95 -26.56
CA TYR A 14 -15.60 3.25 -25.92
C TYR A 14 -14.62 4.23 -25.27
N PHE A 15 -14.28 5.34 -25.93
CA PHE A 15 -13.40 6.37 -25.38
C PHE A 15 -13.94 6.98 -24.07
N PHE A 16 -15.25 7.26 -24.01
CA PHE A 16 -15.89 7.73 -22.77
C PHE A 16 -15.98 6.65 -21.68
N ILE A 17 -16.10 5.37 -22.03
CA ILE A 17 -16.02 4.25 -21.05
C ILE A 17 -14.60 4.13 -20.46
N PHE A 18 -13.56 4.50 -21.21
CA PHE A 18 -12.17 4.51 -20.73
C PHE A 18 -11.77 5.81 -20.02
N LEU A 19 -12.52 6.90 -20.17
CA LEU A 19 -12.34 8.14 -19.40
C LEU A 19 -12.83 7.94 -17.97
N LYS A 20 -12.00 7.32 -17.12
CA LYS A 20 -12.27 7.29 -15.69
C LYS A 20 -12.12 8.70 -15.12
N PRO A 21 -13.08 9.19 -14.30
CA PRO A 21 -12.91 10.46 -13.60
C PRO A 21 -11.68 10.36 -12.70
N VAL A 22 -10.71 11.25 -12.91
CA VAL A 22 -9.55 11.40 -12.03
C VAL A 22 -10.04 12.08 -10.75
N SER A 23 -10.47 11.28 -9.78
CA SER A 23 -10.71 11.80 -8.44
C SER A 23 -9.38 11.88 -7.70
N ASN A 24 -9.07 13.04 -7.13
CA ASN A 24 -7.94 13.21 -6.18
C ASN A 24 -8.28 12.53 -4.84
N GLN A 25 -8.44 11.22 -4.87
CA GLN A 25 -8.68 10.38 -3.71
C GLN A 25 -7.34 9.95 -3.12
N GLY A 26 -7.25 9.97 -1.79
CA GLY A 26 -6.07 9.44 -1.10
C GLY A 26 -6.01 7.93 -1.29
N LEU A 27 -4.80 7.37 -1.30
CA LEU A 27 -4.61 5.93 -1.47
C LEU A 27 -5.37 5.15 -0.39
N ALA A 28 -5.88 3.97 -0.76
CA ALA A 28 -6.46 3.05 0.21
C ALA A 28 -5.35 2.17 0.81
N CYS A 29 -5.07 2.27 2.10
CA CYS A 29 -3.97 1.54 2.75
C CYS A 29 -4.47 0.72 3.94
N TYR A 30 -3.84 -0.42 4.19
CA TYR A 30 -4.01 -1.11 5.45
C TYR A 30 -3.35 -0.31 6.56
N LYS A 31 -4.05 -0.16 7.68
CA LYS A 31 -3.54 0.52 8.88
C LYS A 31 -3.66 -0.39 10.08
N CYS A 32 -2.54 -0.68 10.70
CA CYS A 32 -2.47 -1.49 11.90
C CYS A 32 -1.15 -1.28 12.61
N MET A 33 -1.14 -1.54 13.91
CA MET A 33 0.06 -1.59 14.73
C MET A 33 -0.10 -2.73 15.72
N THR A 34 0.91 -3.61 15.80
CA THR A 34 0.97 -4.58 16.89
C THR A 34 2.41 -4.81 17.31
N THR A 35 2.61 -4.97 18.61
CA THR A 35 3.84 -5.48 19.23
C THR A 35 3.66 -6.89 19.78
N ASN A 36 2.44 -7.44 19.71
CA ASN A 36 2.18 -8.78 20.15
C ASN A 36 2.44 -9.76 19.00
N ALA A 37 3.37 -10.69 19.19
CA ALA A 37 3.69 -11.71 18.19
C ALA A 37 2.56 -12.72 17.97
N GLU A 38 1.64 -12.86 18.94
CA GLU A 38 0.48 -13.75 18.92
C GLU A 38 -0.77 -13.10 18.31
N ASP A 39 -0.73 -11.79 18.02
CA ASP A 39 -1.84 -11.06 17.41
C ASP A 39 -1.71 -11.10 15.87
N ASP A 40 -2.47 -12.03 15.28
CA ASP A 40 -2.54 -12.38 13.85
C ASP A 40 -2.76 -11.17 12.93
N GLY A 41 -3.52 -10.17 13.38
CA GLY A 41 -4.18 -9.26 12.45
C GLY A 41 -3.21 -8.42 11.61
N CYS A 42 -2.09 -7.95 12.16
CA CYS A 42 -1.18 -7.01 11.49
C CYS A 42 0.09 -7.67 10.93
N ARG A 43 0.40 -8.88 11.41
CA ARG A 43 1.49 -9.74 10.94
C ARG A 43 1.13 -10.34 9.57
N ASP A 44 2.08 -10.99 8.91
CA ASP A 44 1.80 -11.80 7.71
C ASP A 44 1.52 -13.26 8.12
N PRO A 45 0.43 -13.91 7.65
CA PRO A 45 -0.56 -13.45 6.68
C PRO A 45 -1.60 -12.50 7.31
N PHE A 46 -1.90 -11.42 6.61
CA PHE A 46 -2.78 -10.35 7.07
C PHE A 46 -4.25 -10.74 6.88
N SER A 47 -5.03 -10.77 7.97
CA SER A 47 -6.47 -10.99 7.91
C SER A 47 -7.20 -9.67 7.63
N SER A 48 -7.75 -9.52 6.42
CA SER A 48 -8.54 -8.35 6.02
C SER A 48 -9.84 -8.18 6.80
N LEU A 49 -10.33 -9.24 7.46
CA LEU A 49 -11.46 -9.20 8.39
C LEU A 49 -11.12 -8.47 9.69
N ILE A 50 -9.86 -8.50 10.12
CA ILE A 50 -9.42 -7.94 11.41
C ILE A 50 -8.92 -6.50 11.22
N ASN A 51 -8.23 -6.22 10.12
CA ASN A 51 -7.67 -4.89 9.85
C ASN A 51 -8.20 -4.34 8.51
N PRO A 52 -9.25 -3.50 8.54
CA PRO A 52 -9.85 -2.99 7.33
C PRO A 52 -8.91 -2.02 6.60
N VAL A 53 -9.05 -1.98 5.27
CA VAL A 53 -8.40 -0.95 4.44
C VAL A 53 -9.02 0.40 4.78
N GLN A 54 -8.18 1.38 5.13
CA GLN A 54 -8.64 2.76 5.22
C GLN A 54 -8.68 3.35 3.80
N VAL A 55 -9.90 3.54 3.28
CA VAL A 55 -10.15 4.27 2.03
C VAL A 55 -9.89 5.76 2.23
N ASN A 56 -9.43 6.46 1.17
CA ASN A 56 -9.12 7.89 1.21
C ASN A 56 -8.15 8.25 2.33
N CYS A 57 -7.07 7.47 2.48
CA CYS A 57 -6.16 7.63 3.60
C CYS A 57 -5.52 9.02 3.60
N GLN A 58 -5.52 9.66 4.77
CA GLN A 58 -4.98 10.99 4.99
C GLN A 58 -3.81 10.88 5.97
N ALA A 59 -2.75 11.64 5.71
CA ALA A 59 -1.57 11.69 6.58
C ALA A 59 -1.01 13.12 6.66
N THR A 60 -0.22 13.39 7.70
CA THR A 60 0.53 14.64 7.82
C THR A 60 1.78 14.59 6.92
N SER A 61 2.21 15.75 6.44
CA SER A 61 3.45 15.91 5.67
C SER A 61 4.44 16.76 6.46
N VAL A 62 5.73 16.44 6.35
CA VAL A 62 6.77 17.12 7.13
C VAL A 62 6.81 18.61 6.75
N GLY A 63 6.72 19.48 7.75
CA GLY A 63 6.75 20.94 7.55
C GLY A 63 5.44 21.55 7.03
N LYS A 64 4.34 20.78 7.00
CA LYS A 64 3.01 21.27 6.59
C LYS A 64 1.99 21.06 7.70
N ASN A 65 1.11 22.05 7.91
CA ASN A 65 0.00 21.95 8.84
C ASN A 65 -1.22 21.30 8.16
N GLY A 66 -1.92 20.44 8.88
CA GLY A 66 -3.10 19.70 8.40
C GLY A 66 -2.78 18.32 7.80
N THR A 67 -3.83 17.67 7.29
CA THR A 67 -3.76 16.34 6.68
C THR A 67 -3.94 16.42 5.17
N PHE A 68 -3.18 15.60 4.44
CA PHE A 68 -3.19 15.56 2.99
C PHE A 68 -3.48 14.14 2.49
N PRO A 69 -4.04 14.00 1.28
CA PRO A 69 -4.22 12.71 0.65
C PRO A 69 -2.88 11.96 0.60
N ALA A 70 -2.85 10.76 1.17
CA ALA A 70 -1.66 9.94 1.17
C ALA A 70 -1.33 9.51 -0.26
N ARG A 71 -0.02 9.46 -0.56
CA ARG A 71 0.51 9.04 -1.87
C ARG A 71 1.17 7.66 -1.83
N PHE A 72 1.48 7.18 -0.63
CA PHE A 72 2.14 5.91 -0.43
C PHE A 72 1.54 5.15 0.75
N CYS A 73 1.50 3.83 0.66
CA CYS A 73 1.41 2.98 1.83
C CYS A 73 2.80 2.57 2.28
N VAL A 74 2.98 2.46 3.59
CA VAL A 74 4.20 1.93 4.20
C VAL A 74 3.86 0.67 5.00
N LYS A 75 4.80 -0.29 4.98
CA LYS A 75 4.83 -1.42 5.92
C LYS A 75 6.21 -1.48 6.56
N ILE A 76 6.22 -1.53 7.87
CA ILE A 76 7.40 -1.54 8.72
C ILE A 76 7.32 -2.78 9.61
N SER A 77 8.41 -3.55 9.67
CA SER A 77 8.51 -4.68 10.58
C SER A 77 9.92 -4.80 11.14
N GLY A 78 10.05 -5.15 12.41
CA GLY A 78 11.36 -5.44 12.99
C GLY A 78 11.38 -5.37 14.51
N ARG A 79 12.59 -5.43 15.05
CA ARG A 79 12.84 -5.50 16.49
C ARG A 79 13.13 -4.12 17.06
N ILE A 80 12.45 -3.78 18.15
CA ILE A 80 12.72 -2.56 18.92
C ILE A 80 14.05 -2.75 19.67
N LEU A 81 15.03 -1.91 19.35
CA LEU A 81 16.37 -1.92 19.98
C LEU A 81 16.48 -0.90 21.13
N GLY A 82 15.66 0.15 21.11
CA GLY A 82 15.76 1.24 22.06
C GLY A 82 14.56 2.16 21.97
N ILE A 83 14.22 2.82 23.07
CA ILE A 83 13.18 3.84 23.11
C ILE A 83 13.79 5.07 23.78
N ASP A 84 13.77 6.18 23.07
CA ASP A 84 14.26 7.47 23.51
C ASP A 84 13.09 8.35 23.97
N ASP A 85 13.40 9.54 24.49
CA ASP A 85 12.42 10.60 24.76
C ASP A 85 11.30 10.22 25.75
N GLY A 86 11.65 9.45 26.79
CA GLY A 86 10.74 9.12 27.90
C GLY A 86 9.73 8.00 27.62
N GLY A 87 9.96 7.20 26.58
CA GLY A 87 9.09 6.09 26.25
C GLY A 87 9.23 4.87 27.18
N ASN A 88 8.24 3.99 27.10
CA ASN A 88 8.15 2.81 27.96
C ASN A 88 9.09 1.69 27.48
N ASN A 89 10.16 1.44 28.24
CA ASN A 89 11.14 0.38 27.97
C ASN A 89 10.56 -1.05 28.01
N SER A 90 9.30 -1.25 28.39
CA SER A 90 8.63 -2.56 28.35
C SER A 90 8.53 -3.16 26.94
N PHE A 91 8.65 -2.35 25.88
CA PHE A 91 8.59 -2.83 24.48
C PHE A 91 9.97 -3.17 23.91
N LEU A 92 11.05 -3.04 24.69
CA LEU A 92 12.39 -3.41 24.24
C LEU A 92 12.46 -4.88 23.80
N ASN A 93 13.25 -5.14 22.77
CA ASN A 93 13.44 -6.47 22.17
C ASN A 93 12.16 -7.12 21.60
N THR A 94 11.07 -6.36 21.50
CA THR A 94 9.79 -6.85 20.95
C THR A 94 9.74 -6.63 19.43
N ILE A 95 9.04 -7.52 18.72
CA ILE A 95 8.79 -7.37 17.28
C ILE A 95 7.56 -6.48 17.10
N ILE A 96 7.69 -5.45 16.27
CA ILE A 96 6.58 -4.59 15.87
C ILE A 96 6.26 -4.81 14.39
N TYR A 97 4.98 -4.83 14.08
CA TYR A 97 4.44 -4.71 12.74
C TYR A 97 3.60 -3.44 12.67
N TYR A 98 3.93 -2.55 11.74
CA TYR A 98 3.26 -1.28 11.57
C TYR A 98 2.98 -1.01 10.09
N ARG A 99 1.71 -0.73 9.79
CA ARG A 99 1.24 -0.40 8.45
C ARG A 99 0.51 0.92 8.53
N THR A 100 0.85 1.85 7.64
CA THR A 100 0.14 3.13 7.57
C THR A 100 0.22 3.73 6.17
N CYS A 101 -0.41 4.89 5.98
CA CYS A 101 -0.28 5.70 4.79
C CYS A 101 0.57 6.95 5.08
N VAL A 102 1.31 7.40 4.07
CA VAL A 102 2.19 8.58 4.16
C VAL A 102 2.07 9.46 2.91
N VAL A 103 2.32 10.75 3.08
CA VAL A 103 2.29 11.74 1.98
C VAL A 103 3.64 11.80 1.27
N ASP A 104 4.71 11.78 2.05
CA ASP A 104 6.07 12.00 1.58
C ASP A 104 6.76 10.66 1.30
N ASN A 105 7.64 10.65 0.31
CA ASN A 105 8.52 9.52 0.11
C ASN A 105 9.58 9.55 1.22
N ILE A 106 9.42 8.64 2.18
CA ILE A 106 10.31 8.52 3.35
C ILE A 106 11.59 7.70 3.05
N MET A 107 11.73 7.20 1.82
CA MET A 107 12.88 6.41 1.39
C MET A 107 13.81 7.28 0.54
N GLU A 108 15.09 7.28 0.91
CA GLU A 108 16.11 8.15 0.30
C GLU A 108 16.41 7.83 -1.17
N SER A 109 16.00 6.64 -1.65
CA SER A 109 16.04 6.31 -3.07
C SER A 109 14.63 6.07 -3.62
N THR A 110 14.27 6.80 -4.67
CA THR A 110 13.03 6.60 -5.44
C THR A 110 12.95 5.24 -6.16
N LYS A 111 14.03 4.44 -6.11
CA LYS A 111 14.10 3.09 -6.72
C LYS A 111 13.99 1.94 -5.72
N SER A 112 14.28 2.15 -4.45
CA SER A 112 14.18 1.12 -3.42
C SER A 112 12.76 1.13 -2.86
N LEU A 113 11.94 0.15 -3.24
CA LEU A 113 10.63 -0.09 -2.64
C LEU A 113 10.74 -0.77 -1.27
N GLU A 114 11.92 -1.27 -0.93
CA GLU A 114 12.23 -1.90 0.34
C GLU A 114 13.63 -1.45 0.83
N SER A 115 13.76 -1.26 2.13
CA SER A 115 15.03 -0.95 2.78
C SER A 115 15.10 -1.71 4.10
N SER A 116 16.28 -2.24 4.40
CA SER A 116 16.56 -2.97 5.63
C SER A 116 17.68 -2.29 6.40
N GLY A 117 17.58 -2.28 7.72
CA GLY A 117 18.60 -1.70 8.57
C GLY A 117 18.04 -1.12 9.86
N ASN A 118 18.80 -0.19 10.43
CA ASN A 118 18.44 0.50 11.67
C ASN A 118 17.82 1.86 11.32
N PHE A 119 16.63 2.11 11.82
CA PHE A 119 15.96 3.39 11.63
C PHE A 119 15.29 3.86 12.90
N ARG A 120 15.10 5.18 12.98
CA ARG A 120 14.42 5.84 14.08
C ARG A 120 13.04 6.26 13.62
N LEU A 121 12.05 5.88 14.40
CA LEU A 121 10.66 6.20 14.15
C LEU A 121 10.15 7.16 15.23
N LYS A 122 9.36 8.15 14.84
CA LYS A 122 8.77 9.15 15.73
C LYS A 122 7.27 9.19 15.54
N ASN A 123 6.56 9.71 16.55
CA ASN A 123 5.11 9.91 16.53
C ASN A 123 4.35 8.59 16.31
N PHE A 124 4.70 7.56 17.08
CA PHE A 124 3.98 6.30 17.03
C PHE A 124 2.69 6.40 17.83
N PRO A 125 1.55 5.91 17.30
CA PRO A 125 0.37 5.75 18.12
C PRO A 125 0.72 4.81 19.28
N ASP A 126 0.27 5.17 20.48
CA ASP A 126 0.41 4.38 21.72
C ASP A 126 1.85 4.20 22.26
N MET A 127 2.84 4.86 21.66
CA MET A 127 4.21 4.90 22.18
C MET A 127 4.71 6.34 22.29
N SER A 128 4.91 6.79 23.53
CA SER A 128 5.59 8.07 23.78
C SER A 128 7.07 7.96 23.42
N GLY A 129 7.61 8.98 22.77
CA GLY A 129 9.02 9.10 22.43
C GLY A 129 9.40 8.60 21.03
N SER A 130 10.69 8.31 20.83
CA SER A 130 11.21 7.84 19.55
C SER A 130 11.78 6.43 19.63
N ILE A 131 11.39 5.58 18.68
CA ILE A 131 11.70 4.16 18.69
C ILE A 131 12.89 3.91 17.76
N ARG A 132 13.94 3.30 18.29
CA ARG A 132 15.03 2.71 17.48
C ARG A 132 14.63 1.30 17.09
N LEU A 133 14.52 1.06 15.80
CA LEU A 133 14.13 -0.22 15.25
C LEU A 133 15.19 -0.77 14.30
N GLN A 134 15.42 -2.08 14.37
CA GLN A 134 16.16 -2.83 13.36
C GLN A 134 15.18 -3.72 12.60
N GLY A 135 15.07 -3.50 11.29
CA GLY A 135 14.08 -4.23 10.51
C GLY A 135 14.03 -3.85 9.04
N VAL A 136 12.86 -4.06 8.45
CA VAL A 136 12.57 -3.80 7.05
C VAL A 136 11.43 -2.78 6.97
N MET A 137 11.61 -1.78 6.10
CA MET A 137 10.56 -0.87 5.67
C MET A 137 10.30 -1.06 4.18
N SER A 138 9.04 -1.02 3.79
CA SER A 138 8.61 -1.10 2.39
C SER A 138 7.61 0.00 2.08
N LEU A 139 7.68 0.54 0.87
CA LEU A 139 6.86 1.65 0.39
C LEU A 139 6.28 1.31 -0.98
N CYS A 140 5.00 1.64 -1.20
CA CYS A 140 4.31 1.36 -2.45
C CYS A 140 3.21 2.40 -2.72
N ALA A 141 2.79 2.57 -3.97
CA ALA A 141 1.96 3.68 -4.43
C ALA A 141 0.64 3.24 -5.11
N PHE A 142 0.11 2.07 -4.78
CA PHE A 142 -1.18 1.56 -5.28
C PHE A 142 -2.05 1.06 -4.13
N ASP A 143 -3.37 1.04 -4.32
CA ASP A 143 -4.32 0.67 -3.27
C ASP A 143 -4.03 -0.73 -2.71
N GLY A 144 -4.05 -0.85 -1.38
CA GLY A 144 -3.86 -2.10 -0.66
C GLY A 144 -2.48 -2.73 -0.84
N CYS A 145 -1.49 -2.00 -1.39
CA CYS A 145 -0.17 -2.54 -1.70
C CYS A 145 0.64 -2.99 -0.48
N ASN A 146 0.33 -2.43 0.70
CA ASN A 146 0.91 -2.84 1.97
C ASN A 146 0.13 -4.00 2.62
N SER A 147 -0.62 -4.81 1.84
CA SER A 147 -1.21 -6.09 2.27
C SER A 147 -0.14 -7.14 2.57
N ALA A 148 -0.52 -8.23 3.23
CA ALA A 148 0.31 -9.43 3.18
C ALA A 148 0.34 -9.94 1.75
N GLN A 149 1.54 -10.17 1.23
CA GLN A 149 1.72 -10.59 -0.14
C GLN A 149 1.28 -12.04 -0.31
N THR A 150 0.02 -12.26 -0.68
CA THR A 150 -0.45 -13.56 -1.16
C THR A 150 -0.10 -13.67 -2.64
N HIS A 151 0.85 -14.53 -2.99
CA HIS A 151 1.15 -14.87 -4.38
C HIS A 151 -0.04 -15.61 -4.99
N ILE A 152 -0.98 -14.86 -5.58
CA ILE A 152 -2.03 -15.43 -6.43
C ILE A 152 -1.47 -15.45 -7.85
N SER A 153 -1.11 -16.65 -8.31
CA SER A 153 -0.55 -16.90 -9.64
C SER A 153 -1.46 -16.38 -10.76
N SER A 154 -0.91 -15.55 -11.66
CA SER A 154 -1.61 -14.90 -12.77
C SER A 154 -2.01 -15.83 -13.93
N LEU A 155 -2.01 -17.15 -13.71
CA LEU A 155 -2.30 -18.17 -14.72
C LEU A 155 -3.67 -17.98 -15.40
N LEU A 156 -4.69 -17.51 -14.68
CA LEU A 156 -6.03 -17.32 -15.24
C LEU A 156 -6.10 -16.19 -16.27
N ILE A 157 -5.40 -15.08 -16.05
CA ILE A 157 -5.38 -13.93 -16.97
C ILE A 157 -4.66 -14.31 -18.27
N ILE A 158 -3.56 -15.05 -18.13
CA ILE A 158 -2.77 -15.55 -19.26
C ILE A 158 -3.59 -16.56 -20.09
N LEU A 159 -4.34 -17.45 -19.43
CA LEU A 159 -5.24 -18.41 -20.10
C LEU A 159 -6.39 -17.71 -20.86
N THR A 160 -7.00 -16.68 -20.27
CA THR A 160 -8.06 -15.92 -20.96
C THR A 160 -7.54 -15.15 -22.18
N GLY A 161 -6.31 -14.64 -22.12
CA GLY A 161 -5.66 -13.98 -23.26
C GLY A 161 -5.37 -14.95 -24.41
N MET A 162 -4.87 -16.15 -24.10
CA MET A 162 -4.61 -17.18 -25.12
C MET A 162 -5.89 -17.72 -25.76
N MET A 163 -6.97 -17.92 -25.00
CA MET A 163 -8.24 -18.35 -25.57
C MET A 163 -8.85 -17.30 -26.52
N PHE A 164 -8.68 -16.02 -26.20
CA PHE A 164 -9.16 -14.93 -27.05
C PHE A 164 -8.40 -14.84 -28.38
N THR A 165 -7.07 -15.00 -28.36
CA THR A 165 -6.27 -14.99 -29.61
C THR A 165 -6.58 -16.19 -30.50
N ILE A 166 -6.80 -17.37 -29.91
CA ILE A 166 -7.23 -18.57 -30.66
C ILE A 166 -8.61 -18.35 -31.29
N PHE A 167 -9.55 -17.75 -30.56
CA PHE A 167 -10.89 -17.47 -31.07
C PHE A 167 -10.87 -16.47 -32.23
N VAL A 168 -10.08 -15.39 -32.12
CA VAL A 168 -9.93 -14.42 -33.21
C VAL A 168 -9.32 -15.07 -34.45
N HIS A 169 -8.29 -15.90 -34.30
CA HIS A 169 -7.64 -16.55 -35.45
C HIS A 169 -8.49 -17.61 -36.13
N HIS A 170 -9.46 -18.20 -35.43
CA HIS A 170 -10.31 -19.24 -36.01
C HIS A 170 -11.48 -18.65 -36.83
N TYR A 171 -11.96 -17.46 -36.46
CA TYR A 171 -13.14 -16.83 -37.06
C TYR A 171 -12.81 -15.71 -38.07
N TYR A 172 -11.56 -15.27 -38.13
CA TYR A 172 -11.04 -14.27 -39.07
C TYR A 172 -9.72 -14.73 -39.68
#